data_AF-A0AAV7X363-F1
#
_entry.id   AF-A0AAV7X363-F1
#
_cell.length_a   1.000
_cell.length_b   1.000
_cell.length_c   1.000
_cell.angle_alpha   90.00
_cell.angle_beta   90.00
_cell.angle_gamma   90.00
#
_symmetry.space_group_name_H-M   'P 1'
#
loop_
_entity.id
_entity.type
_entity.pdbx_description
1 polymer ?
#
loop_
_entity_poly.entity_id
_entity_poly.type
_entity_poly.pdbx_seq_one_letter_code
_entity_poly.pdbx_strand_id
1 'polypeptide(L)'
;MDFLRQVCSAVQLGTSHGVTHVSLPAIQLVEPSTTSLAEELENLDCLKPPVPGDNRVPLVENGNVFVPKGILYNIPWVVPRPDDAPKGQKKPAQKDAVYPSELVNHLLSLLVPDSVLMKLNATTLPVSIYSAIRDYLNYRLPPRSKMLASTLNSLVTNRAQKLRSRYMKSIVQSQSNDKHS
;
A
#
# COMPACT_ATOMS: atom_id res chain seq x y z
N MET A 1 -9.76 -30.77 8.39
CA MET A 1 -8.99 -29.52 8.62
C MET A 1 -10.01 -28.42 8.62
N ASP A 2 -10.66 -28.31 9.77
CA ASP A 2 -11.94 -27.69 10.04
C ASP A 2 -11.68 -26.36 10.76
N PHE A 3 -12.02 -25.23 10.13
CA PHE A 3 -11.93 -23.91 10.78
C PHE A 3 -13.23 -23.08 10.62
N LEU A 4 -14.21 -23.57 9.86
CA LEU A 4 -15.45 -22.84 9.54
C LEU A 4 -16.71 -23.42 10.20
N ARG A 5 -16.57 -24.28 11.21
CA ARG A 5 -17.72 -24.93 11.88
C ARG A 5 -17.79 -24.74 13.39
N GLN A 6 -17.13 -23.72 13.93
CA GLN A 6 -17.10 -23.49 15.37
C GLN A 6 -17.41 -22.03 15.75
N VAL A 7 -18.39 -21.43 15.07
CA VAL A 7 -19.04 -20.20 15.55
C VAL A 7 -20.56 -20.38 15.36
N CYS A 8 -21.27 -20.43 16.49
CA CYS A 8 -22.74 -20.41 16.64
C CYS A 8 -23.54 -21.70 16.33
N SER A 9 -23.36 -22.72 17.16
CA SER A 9 -24.46 -23.62 17.56
C SER A 9 -24.63 -23.55 19.08
N ALA A 10 -25.49 -22.63 19.54
CA ALA A 10 -26.03 -22.62 20.90
C ALA A 10 -27.26 -21.72 20.97
N VAL A 11 -28.36 -22.15 20.37
CA VAL A 11 -29.70 -21.69 20.77
C VAL A 11 -30.53 -22.94 21.00
N GLN A 12 -30.44 -23.49 22.21
CA GLN A 12 -31.35 -24.51 22.68
C GLN A 12 -32.30 -23.86 23.69
N LEU A 13 -33.57 -23.80 23.31
CA LEU A 13 -34.69 -23.40 24.14
C LEU A 13 -34.79 -24.33 25.36
N GLY A 14 -34.81 -23.73 26.55
CA GLY A 14 -35.11 -24.40 27.80
C GLY A 14 -35.84 -23.43 28.73
N THR A 15 -37.13 -23.67 28.90
CA THR A 15 -38.05 -22.96 29.80
C THR A 15 -37.74 -23.25 31.27
N SER A 16 -38.22 -22.35 32.14
CA SER A 16 -38.45 -22.48 33.59
C SER A 16 -37.33 -21.99 34.54
N HIS A 17 -37.68 -20.88 35.21
CA HIS A 17 -37.42 -20.50 36.61
C HIS A 17 -35.98 -20.59 37.15
N GLY A 18 -35.39 -19.42 37.39
CA GLY A 18 -34.22 -19.28 38.25
C GLY A 18 -33.32 -18.13 37.82
N VAL A 19 -33.15 -17.14 38.68
CA VAL A 19 -32.24 -16.00 38.47
C VAL A 19 -30.81 -16.52 38.31
N THR A 20 -30.19 -16.25 37.17
CA THR A 20 -28.73 -16.31 37.00
C THR A 20 -28.29 -15.09 36.20
N HIS A 21 -27.38 -14.31 36.79
CA HIS A 21 -26.68 -13.21 36.15
C HIS A 21 -26.09 -13.69 34.82
N VAL A 22 -26.59 -13.17 33.70
CA VAL A 22 -25.98 -13.38 32.40
C VAL A 22 -24.77 -12.44 32.33
N SER A 23 -23.60 -12.97 32.69
CA SER A 23 -22.34 -12.35 32.28
C SER A 23 -22.25 -12.48 30.76
N LEU A 24 -22.37 -11.34 30.07
CA LEU A 24 -22.00 -11.24 28.67
C LEU A 24 -20.60 -11.83 28.50
N PRO A 25 -20.35 -12.71 27.50
CA PRO A 25 -18.99 -13.06 27.15
C PRO A 25 -18.30 -11.75 26.75
N ALA A 26 -17.24 -11.40 27.48
CA ALA A 26 -16.37 -10.31 27.10
C ALA A 26 -15.94 -10.58 25.66
N ILE A 27 -16.37 -9.73 24.74
CA ILE A 27 -15.76 -9.63 23.43
C ILE A 27 -14.30 -9.29 23.74
N GLN A 28 -13.42 -10.29 23.67
CA GLN A 28 -11.99 -10.05 23.62
C GLN A 28 -11.77 -9.22 22.36
N LEU A 29 -11.71 -7.91 22.53
CA LEU A 29 -11.07 -7.01 21.59
C LEU A 29 -9.69 -7.60 21.36
N VAL A 30 -9.52 -8.24 20.22
CA VAL A 30 -8.21 -8.61 19.70
C VAL A 30 -7.37 -7.35 19.77
N GLU A 31 -6.36 -7.36 20.64
CA GLU A 31 -5.48 -6.22 20.85
C GLU A 31 -4.92 -5.81 19.49
N PRO A 32 -4.95 -4.51 19.12
CA PRO A 32 -4.26 -4.06 17.95
C PRO A 32 -2.77 -4.36 18.14
N SER A 33 -2.22 -5.19 17.25
CA SER A 33 -0.79 -5.47 17.17
C SER A 33 0.03 -4.20 17.46
N THR A 34 0.79 -4.21 18.55
CA THR A 34 1.46 -3.06 19.18
C THR A 34 2.72 -2.60 18.44
N THR A 35 3.00 -3.16 17.26
CA THR A 35 4.16 -2.78 16.46
C THR A 35 4.01 -1.31 16.05
N SER A 36 4.97 -0.49 16.46
CA SER A 36 4.97 0.93 16.14
C SER A 36 5.07 1.12 14.63
N LEU A 37 4.39 2.12 14.05
CA LEU A 37 4.51 2.44 12.61
C LEU A 37 5.98 2.64 12.19
N ALA A 38 6.80 3.21 13.07
CA ALA A 38 8.23 3.38 12.82
C ALA A 38 8.94 2.03 12.64
N GLU A 39 8.60 1.05 13.47
CA GLU A 39 9.16 -0.30 13.42
C GLU A 39 8.65 -1.06 12.18
N GLU A 40 7.37 -0.93 11.81
CA GLU A 40 6.83 -1.49 10.55
C GLU A 40 7.55 -0.90 9.33
N LEU A 41 7.88 0.39 9.37
CA LEU A 41 8.58 1.10 8.30
C LEU A 41 10.06 0.70 8.18
N GLU A 42 10.74 0.46 9.29
CA GLU A 42 12.13 -0.01 9.32
C GLU A 42 12.25 -1.48 8.89
N ASN A 43 11.22 -2.29 9.15
CA ASN A 43 11.20 -3.71 8.83
C ASN A 43 10.58 -4.05 7.46
N LEU A 44 10.34 -3.06 6.60
CA LEU A 44 9.82 -3.28 5.26
C LEU A 44 10.71 -4.24 4.47
N ASP A 45 10.09 -5.21 3.81
CA ASP A 45 10.82 -6.27 3.11
C ASP A 45 11.76 -5.72 2.03
N CYS A 46 11.35 -4.64 1.36
CA CYS A 46 12.15 -3.97 0.33
C CYS A 46 13.42 -3.29 0.87
N LEU A 47 13.57 -3.12 2.19
CA LEU A 47 14.78 -2.57 2.83
C LEU A 47 15.74 -3.67 3.30
N LYS A 48 15.32 -4.94 3.27
CA LYS A 48 16.16 -6.06 3.67
C LYS A 48 17.12 -6.42 2.54
N PRO A 49 18.44 -6.59 2.82
CA PRO A 49 19.37 -7.01 1.80
C PRO A 49 18.96 -8.38 1.23
N PRO A 50 19.24 -8.64 -0.06
CA PRO A 50 18.94 -9.93 -0.67
C PRO A 50 19.79 -11.02 -0.01
N VAL A 51 19.16 -12.13 0.32
CA VAL A 51 19.86 -13.32 0.82
C VAL A 51 20.42 -14.14 -0.36
N PRO A 52 21.44 -14.98 -0.17
CA PRO A 52 21.90 -15.87 -1.24
C PRO A 52 20.75 -16.74 -1.77
N GLY A 53 20.51 -16.71 -3.10
CA GLY A 53 19.37 -17.38 -3.75
C GLY A 53 18.12 -16.51 -3.93
N ASP A 54 18.15 -15.28 -3.45
CA ASP A 54 17.08 -14.31 -3.61
C ASP A 54 17.13 -13.66 -5.00
N ASN A 55 15.98 -13.55 -5.66
CA ASN A 55 15.83 -12.94 -6.98
C ASN A 55 15.59 -11.43 -6.90
N ARG A 56 15.83 -10.80 -5.75
CA ARG A 56 15.71 -9.35 -5.56
C ARG A 56 16.96 -8.62 -6.05
N VAL A 57 16.75 -7.49 -6.70
CA VAL A 57 17.78 -6.59 -7.24
C VAL A 57 17.51 -5.17 -6.75
N PRO A 58 18.53 -4.30 -6.64
CA PRO A 58 18.30 -2.94 -6.20
C PRO A 58 17.47 -2.17 -7.25
N LEU A 59 16.51 -1.35 -6.79
CA LEU A 59 15.63 -0.54 -7.64
C LEU A 59 16.42 0.48 -8.45
N VAL A 60 17.45 1.07 -7.84
CA VAL A 60 18.39 2.02 -8.45
C VAL A 60 19.79 1.45 -8.26
N GLU A 61 20.69 1.71 -9.20
CA GLU A 61 22.10 1.31 -9.08
C GLU A 61 22.70 1.82 -7.75
N ASN A 62 23.33 0.92 -7.00
CA ASN A 62 23.86 1.18 -5.64
C ASN A 62 22.82 1.60 -4.58
N GLY A 63 21.53 1.36 -4.81
CA GLY A 63 20.47 1.65 -3.86
C GLY A 63 20.27 0.55 -2.81
N ASN A 64 19.72 0.93 -1.65
CA ASN A 64 19.39 0.03 -0.53
C ASN A 64 17.92 -0.39 -0.51
N VAL A 65 17.23 -0.25 -1.64
CA VAL A 65 15.82 -0.66 -1.81
C VAL A 65 15.78 -1.73 -2.87
N PHE A 66 15.31 -2.91 -2.49
CA PHE A 66 15.36 -4.12 -3.30
C PHE A 66 13.97 -4.53 -3.75
N VAL A 67 13.87 -4.96 -5.01
CA VAL A 67 12.62 -5.41 -5.64
C VAL A 67 12.86 -6.72 -6.38
N PRO A 68 11.86 -7.61 -6.50
CA PRO A 68 12.00 -8.82 -7.30
C PRO A 68 12.35 -8.48 -8.75
N LYS A 69 13.37 -9.15 -9.31
CA LYS A 69 13.88 -8.93 -10.68
C LYS A 69 12.77 -9.01 -11.73
N GLY A 70 11.84 -9.96 -11.59
CA GLY A 70 10.70 -10.08 -12.50
C GLY A 70 9.77 -8.87 -12.49
N ILE A 71 9.64 -8.18 -11.34
CA ILE A 71 8.79 -6.98 -11.26
C ILE A 71 9.52 -5.76 -11.80
N LEU A 72 10.83 -5.61 -11.58
CA LEU A 72 11.62 -4.50 -12.12
C LEU A 72 11.45 -4.33 -13.64
N TYR A 73 11.44 -5.43 -14.40
CA TYR A 73 11.23 -5.43 -15.85
C TYR A 73 9.80 -5.09 -16.27
N ASN A 74 8.84 -5.30 -15.37
CA ASN A 74 7.42 -5.01 -15.61
C ASN A 74 7.01 -3.61 -15.11
N ILE A 75 7.95 -2.80 -14.59
CA ILE A 75 7.64 -1.43 -14.15
C ILE A 75 7.31 -0.59 -15.40
N PRO A 76 6.09 -0.01 -15.46
CA PRO A 76 5.62 0.81 -16.58
C PRO A 76 6.62 1.87 -17.05
N TRP A 77 6.65 2.10 -18.36
CA TRP A 77 7.49 3.15 -18.93
C TRP A 77 6.88 4.53 -18.67
N VAL A 78 7.69 5.57 -18.51
CA VAL A 78 7.21 6.91 -18.20
C VAL A 78 7.16 7.75 -19.46
N VAL A 79 5.99 8.32 -19.76
CA VAL A 79 5.86 9.27 -20.87
C VAL A 79 5.94 10.69 -20.31
N PRO A 80 6.82 11.56 -20.85
CA PRO A 80 6.82 12.98 -20.50
C PRO A 80 5.44 13.58 -20.83
N ARG A 81 5.01 14.60 -20.09
CA ARG A 81 3.67 15.18 -20.29
C ARG A 81 3.50 15.62 -21.75
N PRO A 82 2.27 15.59 -22.31
CA PRO A 82 2.03 16.02 -23.69
C PRO A 82 2.52 17.45 -23.96
N ASP A 83 2.51 18.32 -22.94
CA ASP A 83 3.03 19.69 -23.01
C ASP A 83 4.56 19.76 -23.16
N ASP A 84 5.28 18.74 -22.67
CA ASP A 84 6.74 18.60 -22.77
C ASP A 84 7.18 17.78 -23.99
N ALA A 85 6.25 17.06 -24.64
CA ALA A 85 6.53 16.31 -25.85
C ALA A 85 6.67 17.28 -27.03
N PRO A 86 7.70 17.12 -27.91
CA PRO A 86 7.80 17.96 -29.10
C PRO A 86 6.50 17.86 -29.91
N LYS A 87 5.86 19.01 -30.13
CA LYS A 87 4.58 19.13 -30.86
C LYS A 87 4.67 18.35 -32.18
N GLY A 88 3.90 17.26 -32.31
CA GLY A 88 3.90 16.40 -33.49
C GLY A 88 4.33 14.94 -33.25
N GLN A 89 4.89 14.60 -32.08
CA GLN A 89 5.04 13.19 -31.71
C GLN A 89 3.70 12.62 -31.23
N LYS A 90 3.12 11.72 -32.02
CA LYS A 90 2.10 10.79 -31.51
C LYS A 90 2.71 10.04 -30.31
N LYS A 91 1.93 9.88 -29.23
CA LYS A 91 2.32 9.10 -28.04
C LYS A 91 3.18 7.90 -28.46
N PRO A 92 4.32 7.61 -27.82
CA PRO A 92 4.99 6.34 -28.07
C PRO A 92 3.95 5.23 -27.84
N ALA A 93 3.76 4.38 -28.84
CA ALA A 93 2.78 3.29 -28.86
C ALA A 93 3.22 2.12 -27.95
N GLN A 94 3.77 2.42 -26.78
CA GLN A 94 4.05 1.42 -25.76
C GLN A 94 2.76 1.23 -24.95
N LYS A 95 2.26 -0.01 -24.99
CA LYS A 95 0.97 -0.43 -24.42
C LYS A 95 0.83 -0.12 -22.92
N ASP A 96 1.95 0.05 -22.22
CA ASP A 96 2.02 0.19 -20.76
C ASP A 96 2.73 1.49 -20.32
N ALA A 97 2.67 2.52 -21.16
CA ALA A 97 3.17 3.85 -20.83
C ALA A 97 2.27 4.58 -19.83
N VAL A 98 2.86 5.14 -18.77
CA VAL A 98 2.16 5.88 -17.71
C VAL A 98 2.75 7.27 -17.48
N TYR A 99 1.98 8.17 -16.87
CA TYR A 99 2.47 9.46 -16.39
C TYR A 99 3.28 9.32 -15.10
N PRO A 100 4.12 10.31 -14.75
CA PRO A 100 4.97 10.24 -13.57
C PRO A 100 4.20 10.01 -12.26
N SER A 101 3.01 10.59 -12.12
CA SER A 101 2.14 10.40 -10.96
C SER A 101 1.61 8.98 -10.82
N GLU A 102 1.33 8.31 -11.93
CA GLU A 102 0.89 6.92 -11.94
C GLU A 102 2.04 5.98 -11.63
N LEU A 103 3.24 6.26 -12.15
CA LEU A 103 4.42 5.50 -11.79
C LEU A 103 4.74 5.60 -10.30
N VAL A 104 4.61 6.79 -9.69
CA VAL A 104 4.76 6.94 -8.23
C VAL A 104 3.77 6.03 -7.49
N ASN A 105 2.50 6.00 -7.90
CA ASN A 105 1.51 5.13 -7.27
C ASN A 105 1.87 3.64 -7.42
N HIS A 106 2.37 3.24 -8.58
CA HIS A 106 2.80 1.86 -8.84
C HIS A 106 3.99 1.46 -7.96
N LEU A 107 5.01 2.34 -7.87
CA LEU A 107 6.17 2.12 -7.01
C LEU A 107 5.79 2.09 -5.54
N LEU A 108 4.89 2.95 -5.08
CA LEU A 108 4.39 2.92 -3.71
C LEU A 108 3.68 1.61 -3.38
N SER A 109 2.81 1.12 -4.27
CA SER A 109 2.14 -0.18 -4.07
C SER A 109 3.09 -1.38 -4.11
N LEU A 110 4.22 -1.24 -4.79
CA LEU A 110 5.26 -2.28 -4.84
C LEU A 110 6.07 -2.31 -3.55
N LEU A 111 6.49 -1.15 -3.07
CA LEU A 111 7.52 -1.01 -2.04
C LEU A 111 6.92 -0.95 -0.63
N VAL A 112 5.71 -0.42 -0.48
CA VAL A 112 5.08 -0.18 0.81
C VAL A 112 3.70 -0.81 0.84
N PRO A 113 3.42 -1.72 1.79
CA PRO A 113 2.10 -2.29 1.96
C PRO A 113 1.03 -1.21 2.18
N ASP A 114 -0.16 -1.42 1.61
CA ASP A 114 -1.28 -0.48 1.74
C ASP A 114 -1.66 -0.25 3.23
N SER A 115 -1.50 -1.26 4.09
CA SER A 115 -1.70 -1.16 5.55
C SER A 115 -0.78 -0.13 6.21
N VAL A 116 0.47 -0.06 5.76
CA VAL A 116 1.48 0.89 6.23
C VAL A 116 1.23 2.27 5.62
N LEU A 117 0.92 2.34 4.32
CA LEU A 117 0.60 3.59 3.62
C LEU A 117 -0.59 4.33 4.26
N MET A 118 -1.60 3.60 4.75
CA MET A 118 -2.76 4.18 5.41
C MET A 118 -2.45 4.85 6.75
N LYS A 119 -1.36 4.45 7.42
CA LYS A 119 -0.95 4.97 8.73
C LYS A 119 -0.07 6.24 8.66
N LEU A 120 0.43 6.62 7.47
CA LEU A 120 1.38 7.73 7.24
C LEU A 120 0.85 9.17 7.50
N ASN A 121 -0.18 9.38 8.32
CA ASN A 121 -0.82 10.69 8.49
C ASN A 121 0.09 11.82 9.02
N ALA A 122 1.13 11.47 9.76
CA ALA A 122 2.12 12.42 10.31
C ALA A 122 3.58 11.99 10.07
N THR A 123 3.80 10.77 9.61
CA THR A 123 5.13 10.16 9.46
C THR A 123 5.51 10.13 8.00
N THR A 124 6.66 10.67 7.67
CA THR A 124 7.19 10.65 6.31
C THR A 124 7.59 9.23 5.92
N LEU A 125 7.47 8.91 4.63
CA LEU A 125 8.06 7.69 4.08
C LEU A 125 9.55 7.60 4.49
N PRO A 126 10.10 6.39 4.72
CA PRO A 126 11.50 6.22 5.02
C PRO A 126 12.36 6.91 3.96
N VAL A 127 13.38 7.64 4.41
CA VAL A 127 14.24 8.45 3.52
C VAL A 127 14.81 7.59 2.38
N SER A 128 15.19 6.35 2.68
CA SER A 128 15.71 5.38 1.71
C SER A 128 14.71 5.02 0.60
N ILE A 129 13.45 4.82 0.94
CA ILE A 129 12.39 4.50 -0.04
C ILE A 129 12.04 5.75 -0.83
N TYR A 130 11.93 6.88 -0.14
CA TYR A 130 11.65 8.16 -0.77
C TYR A 130 12.71 8.54 -1.81
N SER A 131 14.00 8.44 -1.44
CA SER A 131 15.11 8.72 -2.36
C SER A 131 15.13 7.72 -3.52
N ALA A 132 14.96 6.42 -3.25
CA ALA A 132 14.94 5.41 -4.30
C ALA A 132 13.82 5.64 -5.34
N ILE A 133 12.60 5.98 -4.90
CA ILE A 133 11.49 6.33 -5.81
C ILE A 133 11.85 7.56 -6.63
N ARG A 134 12.34 8.62 -5.98
CA ARG A 134 12.70 9.87 -6.64
C ARG A 134 13.81 9.67 -7.67
N ASP A 135 14.85 8.95 -7.31
CA ASP A 135 16.03 8.76 -8.15
C ASP A 135 15.71 7.82 -9.32
N TYR A 136 14.90 6.78 -9.10
CA TYR A 136 14.37 5.93 -10.16
C TYR A 136 13.51 6.71 -11.17
N LEU A 137 12.63 7.58 -10.69
CA LEU A 137 11.82 8.46 -11.54
C LEU A 137 12.69 9.42 -12.34
N ASN A 138 13.64 10.08 -11.69
CA ASN A 138 14.51 11.08 -12.30
C ASN A 138 15.49 10.47 -13.30
N TYR A 139 15.85 9.20 -13.16
CA TYR A 139 16.58 8.44 -14.17
C TYR A 139 15.75 8.22 -15.44
N ARG A 140 14.44 8.01 -15.31
CA ARG A 140 13.51 7.77 -16.43
C ARG A 140 12.91 9.04 -17.05
N LEU A 141 13.14 10.20 -16.44
CA LEU A 141 12.56 11.48 -16.86
C LEU A 141 13.60 12.39 -17.54
N PRO A 142 13.20 13.18 -18.54
CA PRO A 142 14.08 14.19 -19.11
C PRO A 142 14.44 15.26 -18.06
N PRO A 143 15.60 15.93 -18.16
CA PRO A 143 16.10 16.85 -17.14
C PRO A 143 15.11 17.95 -16.71
N ARG A 144 14.28 18.44 -17.64
CA ARG A 144 13.28 19.50 -17.38
C ARG A 144 12.04 19.02 -16.63
N SER A 145 11.78 17.72 -16.63
CA SER A 145 10.61 17.11 -16.00
C SER A 145 10.97 16.32 -14.74
N LYS A 146 12.18 16.53 -14.19
CA LYS A 146 12.62 15.89 -12.94
C LYS A 146 11.65 16.22 -11.81
N MET A 147 11.30 15.20 -11.04
CA MET A 147 10.35 15.28 -9.95
C MET A 147 10.95 16.07 -8.78
N LEU A 148 10.28 17.15 -8.39
CA LEU A 148 10.62 17.89 -7.18
C LEU A 148 10.20 17.11 -5.94
N ALA A 149 10.94 17.32 -4.85
CA ALA A 149 10.65 16.67 -3.58
C ALA A 149 9.22 16.99 -3.05
N SER A 150 8.80 18.25 -3.18
CA SER A 150 7.46 18.70 -2.80
C SER A 150 6.35 18.02 -3.60
N THR A 151 6.57 17.79 -4.89
CA THR A 151 5.62 17.09 -5.77
C THR A 151 5.51 15.62 -5.38
N LEU A 152 6.63 14.95 -5.11
CA LEU A 152 6.63 13.55 -4.66
C LEU A 152 5.91 13.40 -3.30
N ASN A 153 6.18 14.30 -2.35
CA ASN A 153 5.49 14.31 -1.06
C ASN A 153 3.97 14.47 -1.22
N SER A 154 3.54 15.40 -2.08
CA SER A 154 2.12 15.59 -2.36
C SER A 154 1.46 14.33 -2.93
N LEU A 155 2.15 13.61 -3.82
CA LEU A 155 1.66 12.37 -4.42
C LEU A 155 1.54 11.24 -3.39
N VAL A 156 2.54 11.08 -2.52
CA VAL A 156 2.53 10.13 -1.40
C VAL A 156 1.35 10.40 -0.47
N THR A 157 1.19 11.64 -0.03
CA THR A 157 0.09 12.05 0.86
C THR A 157 -1.28 11.82 0.20
N ASN A 158 -1.42 12.17 -1.07
CA ASN A 158 -2.65 11.96 -1.84
C ASN A 158 -3.00 10.47 -1.95
N ARG A 159 -1.99 9.61 -2.17
CA ARG A 159 -2.18 8.15 -2.22
C ARG A 159 -2.66 7.60 -0.88
N ALA A 160 -2.02 7.99 0.22
CA ALA A 160 -2.43 7.60 1.57
C ALA A 160 -3.85 8.05 1.91
N GLN A 161 -4.23 9.28 1.52
CA GLN A 161 -5.60 9.79 1.66
C GLN A 161 -6.61 8.96 0.86
N LYS A 162 -6.32 8.69 -0.42
CA LYS A 162 -7.20 7.88 -1.30
C LYS A 162 -7.38 6.45 -0.78
N LEU A 163 -6.34 5.84 -0.23
CA LEU A 163 -6.44 4.51 0.40
C LEU A 163 -7.39 4.55 1.59
N ARG A 164 -7.22 5.50 2.50
CA ARG A 164 -8.12 5.70 3.64
C ARG A 164 -9.57 5.94 3.22
N SER A 165 -9.81 6.80 2.24
CA SER A 165 -11.16 7.06 1.74
C SER A 165 -11.81 5.81 1.15
N ARG A 166 -11.06 4.95 0.45
CA ARG A 166 -11.59 3.68 -0.08
C ARG A 166 -11.91 2.69 1.04
N TYR A 167 -11.01 2.57 2.02
CA TYR A 167 -11.23 1.71 3.18
C TYR A 167 -12.47 2.11 3.99
N MET A 168 -12.63 3.41 4.28
CA MET A 168 -13.79 3.93 5.01
C MET A 168 -15.10 3.71 4.25
N LYS A 169 -15.11 3.90 2.93
CA LYS A 169 -16.28 3.58 2.10
C LYS A 169 -16.67 2.10 2.17
N SER A 170 -15.67 1.20 2.15
CA SER A 170 -15.90 -0.24 2.26
C SER A 170 -16.53 -0.64 3.60
N ILE A 171 -16.08 -0.03 4.70
CA ILE A 171 -16.67 -0.28 6.04
C ILE A 171 -18.14 0.17 6.07
N VAL A 172 -18.41 1.39 5.61
CA VAL A 172 -19.77 1.96 5.62
C VAL A 172 -20.73 1.13 4.78
N GLN A 173 -20.32 0.66 3.60
CA GLN A 173 -21.15 -0.20 2.74
C GLN A 173 -21.45 -1.57 3.36
N SER A 174 -20.49 -2.15 4.08
CA SER A 174 -20.68 -3.43 4.76
C SER A 174 -21.73 -3.33 5.86
N GLN A 175 -21.71 -2.24 6.64
CA GLN A 175 -22.70 -1.97 7.69
C GLN A 175 -24.11 -1.67 7.17
N SER A 176 -24.25 -1.16 5.95
CA SER A 176 -25.57 -0.93 5.34
C SER A 176 -26.24 -2.19 4.80
N ASN A 177 -25.47 -3.22 4.42
CA ASN A 177 -26.03 -4.47 3.91
C ASN A 177 -26.56 -5.39 5.04
N ASP A 178 -26.01 -5.28 6.24
CA ASP A 178 -26.50 -6.03 7.42
C ASP A 178 -27.85 -5.51 7.98
N LYS A 179 -28.35 -4.37 7.48
CA LYS A 179 -29.68 -3.85 7.85
C LYS A 179 -30.79 -4.25 6.86
N HIS A 180 -30.48 -5.05 5.85
CA HIS A 180 -31.43 -5.50 4.83
C HIS A 180 -31.42 -7.02 4.61
N SER A 181 -30.84 -7.79 5.54
CA SER A 181 -30.94 -9.26 5.59
C SER A 181 -31.77 -9.73 6.77
#